data_AF-A0A1V5KKR3-F1
#
_entry.id   AF-A0A1V5KKR3-F1
#
_cell.length_a   1.000
_cell.length_b   1.000
_cell.length_c   1.000
_cell.angle_alpha   90.00
_cell.angle_beta   90.00
_cell.angle_gamma   90.00
#
_symmetry.space_group_name_H-M   'P 1'
#
loop_
_entity.id
_entity.type
_entity.pdbx_description
1 polymer ?
#
loop_
_entity_poly.entity_id
_entity_poly.type
_entity_poly.pdbx_seq_one_letter_code
_entity_poly.pdbx_strand_id
1 'polypeptide(L)'
;MIKLIPIGLIAGLMLGHSCLADQLAYLDKADAIRVAADLRDRELVVTFCSECEQDKLELWLISHAEAHYTGHGSYFEILLTVRPLMESISEIDASQLLSQTPLVWSGHDHRKLRSIPIDLAYTYVLVEDEWVCAGIHFGLPCEVSLERFQL
;
A
#
# COMPACT_ATOMS: atom_id res chain seq x y z
N MET A 1 -15.77 -3.19 60.89
CA MET A 1 -15.58 -1.96 60.09
C MET A 1 -14.79 -2.33 58.84
N ILE A 2 -15.46 -2.49 57.71
CA ILE A 2 -14.86 -2.91 56.43
C ILE A 2 -14.54 -1.63 55.65
N LYS A 3 -13.26 -1.36 55.38
CA LYS A 3 -12.82 -0.26 54.51
C LYS A 3 -12.78 -0.78 53.07
N LEU A 4 -13.63 -0.20 52.22
CA LEU A 4 -13.69 -0.42 50.79
C LEU A 4 -12.39 0.05 50.11
N ILE A 5 -11.80 -0.80 49.29
CA ILE A 5 -10.64 -0.52 48.43
C ILE A 5 -11.17 0.15 47.16
N PRO A 6 -10.68 1.34 46.73
CA PRO A 6 -11.07 1.89 45.44
C PRO A 6 -10.33 1.13 44.33
N ILE A 7 -10.98 0.06 43.87
CA ILE A 7 -10.79 -0.50 42.53
C ILE A 7 -11.40 0.53 41.57
N GLY A 8 -10.60 1.27 40.82
CA GLY A 8 -11.17 2.28 39.93
C GLY A 8 -10.16 3.13 39.17
N LEU A 9 -9.13 2.53 38.58
CA LEU A 9 -8.30 3.24 37.60
C LEU A 9 -7.68 2.29 36.56
N ILE A 10 -8.49 1.35 36.05
CA ILE A 10 -8.14 0.50 34.90
C ILE A 10 -9.34 0.50 33.96
N ALA A 11 -9.67 1.67 33.41
CA ALA A 11 -10.74 1.82 32.42
C ALA A 11 -10.42 3.06 31.57
N GLY A 12 -9.51 2.91 30.61
CA GLY A 12 -9.18 4.02 29.73
C GLY A 12 -8.02 3.81 28.76
N LEU A 13 -7.66 2.56 28.43
CA LEU A 13 -6.65 2.27 27.41
C LEU A 13 -7.18 1.25 26.38
N MET A 14 -8.38 1.53 25.89
CA MET A 14 -9.02 0.81 24.77
C MET A 14 -9.50 1.86 23.78
N LEU A 15 -8.59 2.67 23.25
CA LEU A 15 -8.92 3.64 22.22
C LEU A 15 -7.91 3.51 21.07
N GLY A 16 -8.44 3.06 19.93
CA GLY A 16 -7.88 3.39 18.63
C GLY A 16 -7.01 2.32 17.98
N HIS A 17 -7.55 1.13 17.70
CA HIS A 17 -7.21 0.51 16.42
C HIS A 17 -8.05 1.25 15.37
N SER A 18 -7.68 2.50 15.11
CA SER A 18 -8.25 3.27 14.02
C SER A 18 -7.93 2.49 12.75
N CYS A 19 -8.93 2.14 11.94
CA CYS A 19 -8.69 1.62 10.61
C CYS A 19 -7.68 2.54 9.92
N LEU A 20 -6.46 2.06 9.76
CA LEU A 20 -5.35 2.77 9.12
C LEU A 20 -5.50 2.69 7.59
N ALA A 21 -6.72 2.84 7.08
CA ALA A 21 -7.08 2.40 5.74
C ALA A 21 -6.59 3.33 4.61
N ASP A 22 -6.04 4.52 4.92
CA ASP A 22 -5.51 5.47 3.94
C ASP A 22 -4.28 6.21 4.49
N GLN A 23 -3.24 5.49 4.93
CA GLN A 23 -2.10 6.14 5.59
C GLN A 23 -1.29 7.01 4.63
N LEU A 24 -1.10 6.58 3.39
CA LEU A 24 -0.23 7.24 2.43
C LEU A 24 -0.86 7.44 1.04
N ALA A 25 -2.19 7.45 0.96
CA ALA A 25 -2.91 7.92 -0.23
C ALA A 25 -2.72 9.44 -0.46
N TYR A 26 -2.50 10.19 0.63
CA TYR A 26 -2.34 11.64 0.61
C TYR A 26 -0.99 12.06 1.20
N LEU A 27 -0.21 12.79 0.42
CA LEU A 27 1.13 13.23 0.73
C LEU A 27 1.21 14.75 0.72
N ASP A 28 2.27 15.29 1.32
CA ASP A 28 2.66 16.65 0.99
C ASP A 28 3.19 16.72 -0.46
N LYS A 29 3.22 17.93 -1.00
CA LYS A 29 3.62 18.16 -2.39
C LYS A 29 5.06 17.70 -2.68
N ALA A 30 5.99 17.90 -1.76
CA ALA A 30 7.40 17.60 -1.99
C ALA A 30 7.62 16.09 -2.03
N ASP A 31 7.00 15.36 -1.10
CA ASP A 31 7.02 13.90 -1.08
C ASP A 31 6.31 13.32 -2.29
N ALA A 32 5.14 13.84 -2.67
CA ALA A 32 4.44 13.36 -3.86
C ALA A 32 5.28 13.51 -5.14
N ILE A 33 5.93 14.66 -5.33
CA ILE A 33 6.79 14.91 -6.49
C ILE A 33 8.00 13.96 -6.49
N ARG A 34 8.65 13.79 -5.34
CA ARG A 34 9.82 12.91 -5.18
C ARG A 34 9.46 11.46 -5.49
N VAL A 35 8.36 10.95 -4.93
CA VAL A 35 7.90 9.58 -5.15
C VAL A 35 7.46 9.37 -6.60
N ALA A 36 6.69 10.29 -7.17
CA ALA A 36 6.28 10.20 -8.58
C ALA A 36 7.48 10.20 -9.54
N ALA A 37 8.54 10.96 -9.24
CA ALA A 37 9.76 10.97 -10.04
C ALA A 37 10.47 9.61 -10.00
N ASP A 38 10.61 9.01 -8.82
CA ASP A 38 11.23 7.69 -8.68
C ASP A 38 10.41 6.58 -9.35
N LEU A 39 9.08 6.54 -9.12
CA LEU A 39 8.19 5.56 -9.72
C LEU A 39 8.14 5.66 -11.25
N ARG A 40 8.40 6.84 -11.83
CA ARG A 40 8.45 7.03 -13.29
C ARG A 40 9.61 6.28 -13.93
N ASP A 41 10.70 6.11 -13.20
CA ASP A 41 11.91 5.44 -13.69
C ASP A 41 11.85 3.92 -13.45
N ARG A 42 10.77 3.42 -12.83
CA ARG A 42 10.53 1.99 -12.59
C ARG A 42 9.64 1.39 -13.66
N GLU A 43 9.89 0.12 -13.95
CA GLU A 43 9.08 -0.65 -14.92
C GLU A 43 7.87 -1.32 -14.26
N LEU A 44 8.01 -1.81 -13.02
CA LEU A 44 7.01 -2.65 -12.35
C LEU A 44 6.68 -2.14 -10.96
N VAL A 45 5.41 -2.33 -10.57
CA VAL A 45 4.92 -2.23 -9.18
C VAL A 45 3.95 -3.35 -8.88
N VAL A 46 3.86 -3.70 -7.60
CA VAL A 46 2.82 -4.57 -7.07
C VAL A 46 1.89 -3.77 -6.18
N THR A 47 0.59 -4.04 -6.21
CA THR A 47 -0.36 -3.54 -5.22
C THR A 47 -0.96 -4.70 -4.43
N PHE A 48 -1.05 -4.52 -3.11
CA PHE A 48 -1.64 -5.47 -2.18
C PHE A 48 -1.95 -4.79 -0.83
N CYS A 49 -3.21 -4.82 -0.38
CA CYS A 49 -3.59 -4.34 0.95
C CYS A 49 -3.26 -5.39 2.02
N SER A 50 -2.18 -5.16 2.78
CA SER A 50 -1.75 -6.09 3.83
C SER A 50 -2.60 -6.04 5.11
N GLU A 51 -3.43 -5.02 5.26
CA GLU A 51 -4.33 -4.84 6.41
C GLU A 51 -5.77 -5.29 6.10
N CYS A 52 -6.05 -5.62 4.84
CA CYS A 52 -7.37 -6.07 4.40
C CYS A 52 -7.45 -7.60 4.54
N GLU A 53 -8.55 -8.12 5.09
CA GLU A 53 -8.73 -9.57 5.29
C GLU A 53 -8.70 -10.35 3.95
N GLN A 54 -9.04 -9.68 2.85
CA GLN A 54 -9.17 -10.26 1.53
C GLN A 54 -8.85 -9.22 0.46
N ASP A 55 -7.65 -9.33 -0.13
CA ASP A 55 -7.26 -8.54 -1.30
C ASP A 55 -6.49 -9.41 -2.30
N LYS A 56 -6.44 -8.97 -3.55
CA LYS A 56 -5.64 -9.62 -4.60
C LYS A 56 -4.26 -8.98 -4.67
N LEU A 57 -3.25 -9.80 -4.95
CA LEU A 57 -1.96 -9.26 -5.38
C LEU A 57 -2.02 -8.98 -6.88
N GLU A 58 -1.72 -7.75 -7.27
CA GLU A 58 -1.75 -7.33 -8.66
C GLU A 58 -0.37 -6.78 -9.07
N LEU A 59 0.17 -7.30 -10.18
CA LEU A 59 1.43 -6.86 -10.78
C LEU A 59 1.13 -5.97 -11.99
N TRP A 60 1.73 -4.79 -12.01
CA TRP A 60 1.49 -3.75 -13.01
C TRP A 60 2.77 -3.36 -13.72
N LEU A 61 2.65 -3.09 -15.03
CA LEU A 61 3.65 -2.38 -15.83
C LEU A 61 3.37 -0.88 -15.78
N ILE A 62 4.33 -0.10 -15.28
CA ILE A 62 4.22 1.36 -15.22
C ILE A 62 4.50 1.94 -16.60
N SER A 63 3.63 2.84 -17.04
CA SER A 63 3.83 3.68 -18.22
C SER A 63 4.10 5.14 -17.85
N HIS A 64 3.53 5.61 -16.74
CA HIS A 64 3.73 6.98 -16.26
C HIS A 64 3.43 7.08 -14.75
N ALA A 65 4.06 8.04 -14.09
CA ALA A 65 3.81 8.40 -12.70
C ALA A 65 3.87 9.92 -12.53
N GLU A 66 2.85 10.49 -11.88
CA GLU A 66 2.78 11.92 -11.57
C GLU A 66 2.21 12.19 -10.18
N ALA A 67 2.61 13.34 -9.62
CA ALA A 67 1.98 13.89 -8.43
C ALA A 67 0.77 14.71 -8.84
N HIS A 68 -0.40 14.36 -8.33
CA HIS A 68 -1.67 15.00 -8.65
C HIS A 68 -2.20 15.76 -7.43
N TYR A 69 -2.64 17.01 -7.64
CA TYR A 69 -3.27 17.78 -6.57
C TYR A 69 -4.70 17.27 -6.37
N THR A 70 -5.05 16.88 -5.15
CA THR A 70 -6.34 16.21 -4.85
C THR A 70 -7.54 17.15 -4.93
N GLY A 71 -7.30 18.46 -5.07
CA GLY A 71 -8.36 19.48 -4.97
C GLY A 71 -8.70 19.86 -3.53
N HIS A 72 -8.10 19.22 -2.52
CA HIS A 72 -8.41 19.44 -1.12
C HIS A 72 -7.15 19.77 -0.29
N GLY A 73 -7.20 20.91 0.41
CA GLY A 73 -6.13 21.33 1.33
C GLY A 73 -4.79 21.55 0.61
N SER A 74 -3.72 20.98 1.16
CA SER A 74 -2.37 20.99 0.58
C SER A 74 -1.91 19.58 0.18
N TYR A 75 -2.85 18.65 0.02
CA TYR A 75 -2.56 17.24 -0.20
C TYR A 75 -2.42 16.92 -1.68
N PHE A 76 -1.50 16.00 -1.96
CA PHE A 76 -1.25 15.43 -3.27
C PHE A 76 -1.38 13.91 -3.19
N GLU A 77 -1.77 13.30 -4.28
CA GLU A 77 -1.76 11.85 -4.46
C GLU A 77 -0.80 11.48 -5.58
N ILE A 78 -0.45 10.20 -5.69
CA ILE A 78 0.31 9.69 -6.82
C ILE A 78 -0.66 9.02 -7.78
N LEU A 79 -0.67 9.48 -9.04
CA LEU A 79 -1.37 8.79 -10.12
C LEU A 79 -0.37 7.98 -10.93
N LEU A 80 -0.62 6.68 -11.04
CA LEU A 80 0.11 5.80 -11.95
C LEU A 80 -0.73 5.51 -13.19
N THR A 81 -0.16 5.72 -14.37
CA THR A 81 -0.68 5.13 -15.60
C THR A 81 -0.04 3.77 -15.79
N VAL A 82 -0.83 2.70 -15.68
CA VAL A 82 -0.35 1.32 -15.64
C VAL A 82 -1.06 0.42 -16.64
N ARG A 83 -0.42 -0.70 -16.96
CA ARG A 83 -1.05 -1.86 -17.60
C ARG A 83 -0.99 -3.05 -16.64
N PRO A 84 -2.11 -3.70 -16.31
CA PRO A 84 -2.09 -4.96 -15.55
C PRO A 84 -1.32 -6.04 -16.32
N LEU A 85 -0.49 -6.79 -15.60
CA LEU A 85 0.25 -7.93 -16.14
C LEU A 85 -0.25 -9.24 -15.57
N MET A 86 -0.34 -9.32 -14.25
CA MET A 86 -0.70 -10.55 -13.53
C MET A 86 -1.51 -10.20 -12.29
N GLU A 87 -2.33 -11.14 -11.85
CA GLU A 87 -3.04 -11.07 -10.57
C GLU A 87 -3.01 -12.44 -9.87
N SER A 88 -3.21 -12.45 -8.56
CA SER A 88 -3.39 -13.69 -7.83
C SER A 88 -4.72 -14.36 -8.16
N ILE A 89 -4.74 -15.70 -8.17
CA ILE A 89 -5.94 -16.50 -8.47
C ILE A 89 -7.00 -16.33 -7.37
N SER A 90 -6.55 -16.26 -6.12
CA SER A 90 -7.38 -16.07 -4.94
C SER A 90 -6.98 -14.79 -4.22
N GLU A 91 -7.88 -14.32 -3.38
CA GLU A 91 -7.54 -13.39 -2.31
C GLU A 91 -6.47 -14.02 -1.42
N ILE A 92 -5.60 -13.18 -0.88
CA ILE A 92 -4.44 -13.59 -0.10
C ILE A 92 -4.47 -12.83 1.22
N ASP A 93 -4.21 -13.54 2.32
CA ASP A 93 -3.90 -12.90 3.59
C ASP A 93 -2.41 -12.53 3.66
N ALA A 94 -2.07 -11.42 4.32
CA ALA A 94 -0.67 -10.96 4.41
C ALA A 94 0.30 -12.03 4.92
N SER A 95 -0.14 -12.93 5.81
CA SER A 95 0.68 -14.04 6.32
C SER A 95 0.99 -15.11 5.27
N GLN A 96 0.18 -15.24 4.23
CA GLN A 96 0.34 -16.21 3.15
C GLN A 96 1.28 -15.72 2.05
N LEU A 97 1.51 -14.40 1.97
CA LEU A 97 2.33 -13.78 0.94
C LEU A 97 3.83 -14.12 1.06
N LEU A 98 4.27 -14.55 2.24
CA LEU A 98 5.61 -15.09 2.47
C LEU A 98 5.83 -16.45 1.80
N SER A 99 4.77 -17.12 1.35
CA SER A 99 4.83 -18.42 0.67
C SER A 99 4.40 -18.29 -0.80
N GLN A 100 5.35 -17.96 -1.69
CA GLN A 100 5.28 -18.09 -3.16
C GLN A 100 3.86 -18.08 -3.75
N THR A 101 3.24 -16.90 -3.78
CA THR A 101 1.87 -16.76 -4.29
C THR A 101 1.84 -17.01 -5.79
N PRO A 102 1.03 -17.96 -6.30
CA PRO A 102 0.90 -18.16 -7.73
C PRO A 102 0.16 -16.98 -8.39
N LEU A 103 0.83 -16.34 -9.34
CA LEU A 103 0.25 -15.29 -10.18
C LEU A 103 -0.18 -15.83 -11.53
N VAL A 104 -1.34 -15.41 -11.99
CA VAL A 104 -1.87 -15.72 -13.32
C VAL A 104 -1.90 -14.48 -14.19
N TRP A 105 -1.63 -14.68 -15.49
CA TRP A 105 -1.69 -13.60 -16.46
C TRP A 105 -3.11 -13.06 -16.59
N SER A 106 -3.27 -11.73 -16.52
CA SER A 106 -4.58 -11.08 -16.40
C SER A 106 -5.38 -10.95 -17.70
N GLY A 107 -5.08 -11.73 -18.76
CA GLY A 107 -5.93 -11.81 -19.95
C GLY A 107 -5.71 -10.69 -21.00
N HIS A 108 -6.18 -10.94 -22.24
CA HIS A 108 -5.97 -10.06 -23.39
C HIS A 108 -6.78 -8.76 -23.36
N ASP A 109 -7.89 -8.72 -22.61
CA ASP A 109 -8.82 -7.58 -22.56
C ASP A 109 -8.32 -6.43 -21.66
N HIS A 110 -7.25 -6.69 -20.89
CA HIS A 110 -6.69 -5.76 -19.92
C HIS A 110 -5.50 -4.96 -20.45
N ARG A 111 -5.27 -4.93 -21.78
CA ARG A 111 -4.17 -4.18 -22.42
C ARG A 111 -4.29 -2.66 -22.33
N LYS A 112 -5.47 -2.13 -21.98
CA LYS A 112 -5.69 -0.69 -21.89
C LYS A 112 -4.93 -0.15 -20.69
N LEU A 113 -4.18 0.91 -20.95
CA LEU A 113 -3.60 1.72 -19.88
C LEU A 113 -4.73 2.28 -19.02
N ARG A 114 -4.53 2.27 -17.71
CA ARG A 114 -5.44 2.84 -16.71
C ARG A 114 -4.64 3.79 -15.84
N SER A 115 -5.22 4.94 -15.51
CA SER A 115 -4.69 5.80 -14.47
C SER A 115 -5.36 5.43 -13.15
N ILE A 116 -4.55 5.07 -12.15
CA ILE A 116 -5.01 4.71 -10.82
C ILE A 116 -4.31 5.59 -9.78
N PRO A 117 -5.03 6.12 -8.78
CA PRO A 117 -4.39 6.60 -7.56
C PRO A 117 -3.83 5.39 -6.79
N ILE A 118 -2.71 5.60 -6.11
CA ILE A 118 -2.12 4.55 -5.27
C ILE A 118 -2.00 5.01 -3.82
N ASP A 119 -2.17 4.07 -2.89
CA ASP A 119 -1.71 4.22 -1.51
C ASP A 119 -0.33 3.57 -1.40
N LEU A 120 0.67 4.33 -0.95
CA LEU A 120 2.04 3.84 -0.82
C LEU A 120 2.21 2.82 0.32
N ALA A 121 1.26 2.71 1.25
CA ALA A 121 1.23 1.65 2.25
C ALA A 121 0.90 0.28 1.63
N TYR A 122 0.19 0.27 0.51
CA TYR A 122 -0.27 -0.96 -0.19
C TYR A 122 0.38 -1.13 -1.57
N THR A 123 1.41 -0.35 -1.86
CA THR A 123 2.19 -0.44 -3.09
C THR A 123 3.59 -0.94 -2.76
N TYR A 124 4.12 -1.83 -3.58
CA TYR A 124 5.44 -2.41 -3.42
C TYR A 124 6.28 -2.18 -4.67
N VAL A 125 7.55 -1.85 -4.44
CA VAL A 125 8.56 -1.61 -5.48
C VAL A 125 9.65 -2.67 -5.39
N LEU A 126 10.18 -3.08 -6.54
CA LEU A 126 11.31 -4.01 -6.58
C LEU A 126 12.60 -3.27 -6.17
N VAL A 127 13.27 -3.78 -5.15
CA VAL A 127 14.57 -3.30 -4.68
C VAL A 127 15.48 -4.49 -4.56
N GLU A 128 16.55 -4.51 -5.36
CA GLU A 128 17.40 -5.68 -5.54
C GLU A 128 16.54 -6.86 -6.06
N ASP A 129 16.25 -7.85 -5.23
CA ASP A 129 15.43 -9.02 -5.57
C ASP A 129 14.20 -9.18 -4.65
N GLU A 130 13.81 -8.13 -3.92
CA GLU A 130 12.67 -8.15 -2.99
C GLU A 130 11.64 -7.07 -3.32
N TRP A 131 10.37 -7.38 -3.11
CA TRP A 131 9.28 -6.40 -3.14
C TRP A 131 9.20 -5.72 -1.79
N VAL A 132 9.39 -4.40 -1.76
CA VAL A 132 9.42 -3.60 -0.53
C VAL A 132 8.28 -2.61 -0.56
N CYS A 133 7.56 -2.48 0.56
CA CYS A 133 6.52 -1.46 0.74
C CYS A 133 7.07 -0.07 0.36
N ALA A 134 6.38 0.63 -0.53
CA ALA A 134 6.82 1.90 -1.09
C ALA A 134 6.92 2.97 -0.01
N GLY A 135 5.96 3.04 0.91
CA GLY A 135 6.01 3.95 2.06
C GLY A 135 7.30 3.81 2.87
N ILE A 136 7.63 2.57 3.25
CA ILE A 136 8.88 2.24 3.96
C ILE A 136 10.11 2.59 3.12
N HIS A 137 10.13 2.20 1.84
CA HIS A 137 11.24 2.47 0.93
C HIS A 137 11.55 3.96 0.81
N PHE A 138 10.53 4.82 0.78
CA PHE A 138 10.67 6.26 0.66
C PHE A 138 10.86 6.99 1.99
N GLY A 139 10.91 6.26 3.11
CA GLY A 139 11.07 6.81 4.46
C GLY A 139 9.86 7.61 4.94
N LEU A 140 8.66 7.27 4.44
CA LEU A 140 7.41 7.89 4.85
C LEU A 140 6.89 7.22 6.14
N PRO A 141 6.21 7.97 7.02
CA PRO A 141 5.66 7.41 8.25
C PRO A 141 4.45 6.53 7.92
N CYS A 142 4.65 5.22 7.82
CA CYS A 142 3.57 4.24 7.72
C CYS A 142 3.81 3.02 8.61
N GLU A 143 2.71 2.44 9.07
CA GLU A 143 2.65 1.14 9.73
C GLU A 143 2.01 0.14 8.77
N VAL A 144 2.71 -0.95 8.47
CA VAL A 144 2.23 -2.01 7.57
C VAL A 144 2.52 -3.37 8.19
N SER A 145 1.60 -4.32 8.04
CA SER A 145 1.79 -5.71 8.48
C SER A 145 2.81 -6.49 7.62
N LEU A 146 3.03 -6.06 6.37
CA LEU A 146 3.97 -6.68 5.43
C LEU A 146 4.91 -5.63 4.83
N GLU A 147 6.14 -5.58 5.31
CA GLU A 147 7.13 -4.64 4.78
C GLU A 147 7.80 -5.15 3.50
N ARG A 148 8.02 -6.47 3.40
CA ARG A 148 8.81 -7.12 2.36
C ARG A 148 8.34 -8.53 2.02
N PHE A 149 8.48 -8.94 0.76
CA PHE A 149 8.28 -10.32 0.31
C PHE A 149 9.02 -10.63 -1.00
N GLN A 150 9.04 -11.92 -1.37
CA GLN A 150 9.58 -12.44 -2.64
C GLN A 150 8.45 -13.14 -3.42
N LEU A 151 8.42 -12.96 -4.75
CA LEU A 151 7.47 -13.63 -5.65
C LEU A 151 8.09 -14.82 -6.37
#